data_AF-A0A2E8YK17-F1
#
_entry.id   AF-A0A2E8YK17-F1
#
_cell.length_a   1.000
_cell.length_b   1.000
_cell.length_c   1.000
_cell.angle_alpha   90.00
_cell.angle_beta   90.00
_cell.angle_gamma   90.00
#
_symmetry.space_group_name_H-M   'P 1'
#
loop_
_entity.id
_entity.type
_entity.pdbx_description
1 polymer ?
#
loop_
_entity_poly.entity_id
_entity_poly.type
_entity_poly.pdbx_seq_one_letter_code
_entity_poly.pdbx_strand_id
1 'polypeptide(L)'
;MPKPGSIKKQPDDGTLVDANEAALVFGEDGELRLILPDYEDDNDIPPGALLLAAVLFRAEDEDWTNQISAFLLEHYADDEESGPLLQ
;
A
#
# COMPACT_ATOMS: atom_id res chain seq x y z
N MET A 1 -31.72 26.08 -1.94
CA MET A 1 -30.51 26.41 -2.73
C MET A 1 -29.36 25.57 -2.19
N PRO A 2 -28.80 24.60 -2.95
CA PRO A 2 -27.60 23.88 -2.56
C PRO A 2 -26.35 24.74 -2.83
N LYS A 3 -25.34 24.66 -1.97
CA LYS A 3 -24.11 25.46 -2.03
C LYS A 3 -23.15 24.98 -3.13
N PRO A 4 -22.36 25.89 -3.74
CA PRO A 4 -21.39 25.56 -4.78
C PRO A 4 -20.09 25.02 -4.17
N GLY A 5 -19.60 23.94 -4.75
CA GLY A 5 -18.36 23.26 -4.39
C GLY A 5 -18.22 22.03 -5.29
N SER A 6 -17.98 22.29 -6.56
CA SER A 6 -17.73 21.27 -7.57
C SER A 6 -16.45 20.52 -7.25
N ILE A 7 -16.49 19.19 -7.18
CA ILE A 7 -15.53 18.36 -7.90
C ILE A 7 -16.31 17.23 -8.60
N LYS A 8 -16.08 17.11 -9.89
CA LYS A 8 -16.70 16.14 -10.80
C LYS A 8 -16.16 14.73 -10.52
N LYS A 9 -16.97 13.72 -10.79
CA LYS A 9 -16.65 12.28 -10.69
C LYS A 9 -15.79 11.80 -11.89
N GLN A 10 -14.76 10.94 -11.68
CA GLN A 10 -14.21 9.82 -12.53
C GLN A 10 -12.66 9.70 -12.59
N PRO A 11 -12.04 8.52 -12.94
CA PRO A 11 -12.46 7.08 -12.95
C PRO A 11 -11.65 6.23 -11.91
N ASP A 12 -12.06 5.09 -11.32
CA ASP A 12 -12.56 3.72 -11.67
C ASP A 12 -11.51 2.57 -11.58
N ASP A 13 -10.25 2.85 -11.22
CA ASP A 13 -9.16 1.84 -11.08
C ASP A 13 -8.13 2.10 -9.95
N GLY A 14 -8.24 3.20 -9.21
CA GLY A 14 -7.37 3.47 -8.06
C GLY A 14 -8.00 3.05 -6.72
N THR A 15 -7.26 2.32 -5.89
CA THR A 15 -7.64 2.07 -4.49
C THR A 15 -7.56 3.38 -3.71
N LEU A 16 -8.72 3.95 -3.36
CA LEU A 16 -8.80 5.05 -2.41
C LEU A 16 -8.58 4.48 -1.01
N VAL A 17 -7.54 4.94 -0.33
CA VAL A 17 -7.29 4.64 1.07
C VAL A 17 -8.13 5.61 1.89
N ASP A 18 -9.08 5.10 2.67
CA ASP A 18 -9.89 5.95 3.54
C ASP A 18 -9.03 6.58 4.65
N ALA A 19 -9.48 7.72 5.21
CA ALA A 19 -8.72 8.45 6.24
C ALA A 19 -8.42 7.63 7.52
N ASN A 20 -9.13 6.52 7.72
CA ASN A 20 -8.96 5.60 8.85
C ASN A 20 -8.27 4.28 8.46
N GLU A 21 -7.65 4.23 7.27
CA GLU A 21 -6.96 3.04 6.76
C GLU A 21 -5.45 3.28 6.64
N ALA A 22 -4.69 2.19 6.69
CA ALA A 22 -3.26 2.19 6.48
C ALA A 22 -2.93 1.62 5.09
N ALA A 23 -1.96 2.20 4.42
CA ALA A 23 -1.52 1.74 3.10
C ALA A 23 -0.04 1.99 2.87
N LEU A 24 0.60 1.05 2.19
CA LEU A 24 1.95 1.19 1.66
C LEU A 24 1.82 1.49 0.16
N VAL A 25 2.32 2.65 -0.26
CA VAL A 25 2.12 3.20 -1.61
C VAL A 25 3.46 3.42 -2.27
N PHE A 26 3.63 2.87 -3.46
CA PHE A 26 4.79 3.14 -4.31
C PHE A 26 4.44 4.25 -5.30
N GLY A 27 5.14 5.38 -5.23
CA GLY A 27 4.89 6.51 -6.10
C GLY A 27 5.54 6.35 -7.48
N GLU A 28 5.06 7.09 -8.46
CA GLU A 28 5.69 7.19 -9.79
C GLU A 28 7.11 7.79 -9.74
N ASP A 29 7.43 8.47 -8.65
CA ASP A 29 8.77 8.97 -8.33
C ASP A 29 9.74 7.86 -7.87
N GLY A 30 9.26 6.62 -7.72
CA GLY A 30 10.04 5.50 -7.22
C GLY A 30 10.12 5.46 -5.68
N GLU A 31 9.43 6.37 -5.00
CA GLU A 31 9.48 6.49 -3.54
C GLU A 31 8.36 5.67 -2.90
N LEU A 32 8.74 4.83 -1.95
CA LEU A 32 7.81 4.08 -1.12
C LEU A 32 7.37 4.93 0.08
N ARG A 33 6.06 5.03 0.29
CA ARG A 33 5.45 5.84 1.34
C ARG A 33 4.46 5.02 2.14
N LEU A 34 4.47 5.21 3.46
CA LEU A 34 3.48 4.63 4.37
C LEU A 34 2.48 5.71 4.78
N ILE A 35 1.21 5.45 4.52
CA ILE A 35 0.08 6.21 5.02
C ILE A 35 -0.47 5.46 6.23
N LEU A 36 -0.59 6.15 7.35
CA LEU A 36 -1.20 5.62 8.56
C LEU A 36 -2.41 6.47 8.93
N PRO A 37 -3.45 5.87 9.52
CA PRO A 37 -4.51 6.64 10.14
C PRO A 37 -3.97 7.38 11.37
N ASP A 38 -4.71 8.38 11.83
CA ASP A 38 -4.39 9.13 13.03
C ASP A 38 -4.69 8.26 14.26
N TYR A 39 -3.67 7.51 14.70
CA TYR A 39 -3.75 6.75 15.95
C TYR A 39 -3.63 7.73 17.11
N GLU A 40 -4.61 7.76 18.01
CA GLU A 40 -4.45 8.47 19.29
C GLU A 40 -3.23 7.91 20.04
N ASP A 41 -2.47 8.77 20.72
CA ASP A 41 -1.17 8.46 21.32
C ASP A 41 -1.17 7.23 22.27
N ASP A 42 -2.32 6.91 22.86
CA ASP A 42 -2.50 5.81 23.82
C ASP A 42 -3.01 4.51 23.19
N ASN A 43 -3.29 4.49 21.88
CA ASN A 43 -3.81 3.31 21.19
C ASN A 43 -2.67 2.40 20.70
N ASP A 44 -2.86 1.08 20.88
CA ASP A 44 -1.96 0.09 20.30
C ASP A 44 -2.02 0.15 18.76
N ILE A 45 -0.86 0.26 18.13
CA ILE A 45 -0.76 0.21 16.67
C ILE A 45 -1.06 -1.22 16.21
N PRO A 46 -2.02 -1.41 15.28
CA PRO A 46 -2.37 -2.75 14.79
C PRO A 46 -1.16 -3.47 14.19
N PRO A 47 -1.01 -4.80 14.39
CA PRO A 47 0.10 -5.57 13.84
C PRO A 47 0.26 -5.44 12.32
N GLY A 48 -0.84 -5.28 11.58
CA GLY A 48 -0.80 -5.06 10.14
C GLY A 48 -0.13 -3.73 9.75
N ALA A 49 -0.39 -2.65 10.49
CA ALA A 49 0.26 -1.36 10.26
C ALA A 49 1.77 -1.42 10.60
N LEU A 50 2.12 -2.14 11.67
CA LEU A 50 3.52 -2.42 12.02
C LEU A 50 4.22 -3.24 10.93
N LEU A 51 3.53 -4.21 10.32
CA LEU A 51 4.07 -4.97 9.19
C LEU A 51 4.34 -4.07 7.98
N LEU A 52 3.42 -3.18 7.61
CA LEU A 52 3.65 -2.23 6.51
C LEU A 52 4.84 -1.30 6.81
N ALA A 53 4.98 -0.83 8.04
CA ALA A 53 6.16 -0.06 8.46
C ALA A 53 7.45 -0.88 8.37
N ALA A 54 7.43 -2.14 8.80
CA ALA A 54 8.59 -3.02 8.69
C ALA A 54 9.00 -3.24 7.22
N VAL A 55 8.03 -3.38 6.30
CA VAL A 55 8.29 -3.46 4.87
C VAL A 55 8.89 -2.16 4.34
N LEU A 56 8.34 -0.99 4.71
CA LEU A 56 8.91 0.30 4.33
C LEU A 56 10.39 0.42 4.70
N PHE A 57 10.74 0.12 5.96
CA PHE A 57 12.13 0.23 6.42
C PHE A 57 13.09 -0.76 5.75
N ARG A 58 12.57 -1.91 5.31
CA ARG A 58 13.40 -2.97 4.76
C ARG A 58 13.49 -2.96 3.24
N ALA A 59 12.60 -2.23 2.57
CA ALA A 59 12.57 -2.12 1.11
C ALA A 59 13.87 -1.53 0.52
N GLU A 60 14.62 -0.74 1.29
CA GLU A 60 15.93 -0.20 0.88
C GLU A 60 17.06 -1.26 0.84
N ASP A 61 16.85 -2.42 1.45
CA ASP A 61 17.78 -3.55 1.38
C ASP A 61 17.52 -4.33 0.09
N GLU A 62 18.34 -4.08 -0.94
CA GLU A 62 18.22 -4.70 -2.26
C GLU A 62 18.28 -6.23 -2.21
N ASP A 63 19.13 -6.81 -1.35
CA ASP A 63 19.27 -8.26 -1.25
C ASP A 63 18.00 -8.89 -0.66
N TRP A 64 17.44 -8.26 0.38
CA TRP A 64 16.18 -8.70 0.96
C TRP A 64 15.03 -8.54 -0.03
N THR A 65 14.91 -7.40 -0.69
CA THR A 65 13.85 -7.14 -1.68
C THR A 65 13.92 -8.17 -2.81
N ASN A 66 15.10 -8.43 -3.38
CA ASN A 66 15.29 -9.43 -4.43
C ASN A 66 14.88 -10.84 -3.97
N GLN A 67 15.25 -11.24 -2.75
CA GLN A 67 14.86 -12.53 -2.19
C GLN A 67 13.35 -12.68 -2.07
N ILE A 68 12.67 -11.66 -1.52
CA ILE A 68 11.21 -11.68 -1.33
C ILE A 68 10.49 -11.66 -2.67
N SER A 69 10.93 -10.83 -3.63
CA SER A 69 10.36 -10.81 -4.98
C SER A 69 10.49 -12.17 -5.68
N ALA A 70 11.65 -12.82 -5.59
CA ALA A 70 11.85 -14.16 -6.16
C ALA A 70 10.91 -15.19 -5.51
N PHE A 71 10.78 -15.17 -4.18
CA PHE A 71 9.83 -16.03 -3.46
C PHE A 71 8.39 -15.81 -3.93
N LEU A 72 7.93 -14.56 -4.05
CA LEU A 72 6.57 -14.24 -4.48
C LEU A 72 6.30 -14.71 -5.91
N LEU A 73 7.23 -14.45 -6.83
CA LEU A 73 7.11 -14.90 -8.22
C LEU A 73 7.10 -16.43 -8.33
N GLU A 74 7.96 -17.14 -7.60
CA GLU A 74 8.00 -18.60 -7.63
C GLU A 74 6.69 -19.23 -7.13
N HIS A 75 6.04 -18.61 -6.13
CA HIS A 75 4.90 -19.21 -5.45
C HIS A 75 3.54 -18.76 -6.01
N TYR A 76 3.48 -17.60 -6.66
CA TYR A 76 2.22 -16.97 -7.04
C TYR A 76 2.14 -16.51 -8.51
N ALA A 77 3.20 -16.66 -9.32
CA ALA A 77 3.16 -16.22 -10.72
C ALA A 77 2.17 -17.00 -11.59
N ASP A 78 1.90 -18.26 -11.27
CA ASP A 78 0.96 -19.13 -12.02
C ASP A 78 -0.44 -19.21 -11.38
N ASP A 79 -0.67 -18.49 -10.28
CA ASP A 79 -1.99 -18.43 -9.62
C ASP A 79 -2.91 -17.47 -10.39
N GLU A 80 -4.01 -17.98 -10.94
CA GLU A 80 -4.98 -17.20 -11.74
C GLU A 80 -5.56 -16.00 -10.97
N GLU A 81 -5.54 -16.00 -9.63
CA GLU A 81 -5.99 -14.89 -8.77
C GLU A 81 -4.86 -13.89 -8.45
N SER A 82 -3.60 -14.33 -8.38
CA SER A 82 -2.43 -13.52 -8.03
C SER A 82 -1.65 -12.99 -9.24
N GLY A 83 -1.81 -13.60 -10.40
CA GLY A 83 -1.17 -13.23 -11.68
C GLY A 83 -1.36 -11.76 -12.09
N PRO A 84 -2.51 -11.10 -11.86
CA PRO A 84 -2.68 -9.68 -12.16
C PRO A 84 -1.92 -8.72 -11.24
N LEU A 85 -1.47 -9.18 -10.06
CA LEU A 85 -0.79 -8.33 -9.06
C LEU A 85 0.74 -8.29 -9.25
N LEU A 86 1.28 -9.15 -10.11
CA LEU A 86 2.72 -9.36 -10.30
C LEU A 86 3.21 -9.05 -11.74
N GLN A 87 2.35 -8.48 -12.60
CA GLN A 87 2.63 -8.15 -14.00
C GLN A 87 3.07 -6.70 -14.23
#